data_AF-A0A4Y2L2W6-F1
#
_entry.id   AF-A0A4Y2L2W6-F1
#
_cell.length_a   1.000
_cell.length_b   1.000
_cell.length_c   1.000
_cell.angle_alpha   90.00
_cell.angle_beta   90.00
_cell.angle_gamma   90.00
#
_symmetry.space_group_name_H-M   'P 1'
#
loop_
_entity.id
_entity.type
_entity.pdbx_description
1 polymer ?
#
loop_
_entity_poly.entity_id
_entity_poly.type
_entity_poly.pdbx_seq_one_letter_code
_entity_poly.pdbx_strand_id
1 'polypeptide(L)'
;MDLHSVYRYANTDLLAKFQKQRASTDELANIFKAVKEDCKKLDKDIKIPRLAGRQTHRCNVQCSSPEDYFKVSVHNLCMDSIITTLITRFEKDKDIPFKGGILHPHLMRKEKKEDFMRDIQSFIKSAIWKQKPDYGTTSEQIRSVWKKQSSMIYLLKLCFTQQ
;
A
#
# COMPACT_ATOMS: atom_id res chain seq x y z
N MET A 1 -5.00 6.54 -16.48
CA MET A 1 -4.11 6.55 -15.29
C MET A 1 -3.39 5.21 -15.28
N ASP A 2 -2.06 5.18 -15.16
CA ASP A 2 -1.25 3.96 -15.24
C ASP A 2 -1.12 3.31 -13.84
N LEU A 3 -1.44 2.02 -13.73
CA LEU A 3 -1.44 1.27 -12.48
C LEU A 3 -0.04 1.18 -11.84
N HIS A 4 1.02 1.18 -12.67
CA HIS A 4 2.40 1.19 -12.18
C HIS A 4 2.77 2.54 -11.55
N SER A 5 2.38 3.66 -12.17
CA SER A 5 2.55 4.99 -11.57
C SER A 5 1.79 5.16 -10.25
N VAL A 6 0.59 4.59 -10.13
CA VAL A 6 -0.20 4.60 -8.87
C VAL A 6 0.50 3.82 -7.77
N TYR A 7 1.01 2.63 -8.09
CA TYR A 7 1.80 1.82 -7.16
C TYR A 7 3.03 2.56 -6.64
N ARG A 8 3.76 3.24 -7.54
CA ARG A 8 4.93 4.03 -7.17
C ARG A 8 4.55 5.15 -6.20
N TYR A 9 3.58 5.97 -6.59
CA TYR A 9 3.11 7.10 -5.77
C TYR A 9 2.63 6.65 -4.38
N ALA A 10 1.88 5.54 -4.31
CA ALA A 10 1.39 4.99 -3.05
C ALA A 10 2.54 4.56 -2.12
N ASN A 11 3.58 3.94 -2.67
CA ASN A 11 4.73 3.43 -1.91
C ASN A 11 5.78 4.48 -1.54
N THR A 12 5.83 5.60 -2.24
CA THR A 12 6.80 6.67 -1.98
C THR A 12 6.14 7.84 -1.30
N ASP A 13 5.41 8.63 -2.07
CA ASP A 13 4.98 9.97 -1.68
C ASP A 13 3.85 9.91 -0.65
N LEU A 14 2.88 9.03 -0.87
CA LEU A 14 1.73 8.91 0.01
C LEU A 14 2.13 8.34 1.38
N LEU A 15 2.94 7.27 1.39
CA LEU A 15 3.44 6.66 2.62
C LEU A 15 4.29 7.66 3.42
N ALA A 16 5.23 8.35 2.78
CA ALA A 16 6.08 9.34 3.43
C ALA A 16 5.24 10.50 4.01
N LYS A 17 4.19 10.93 3.31
CA LYS A 17 3.28 11.96 3.79
C LYS A 17 2.56 11.53 5.08
N PHE A 18 1.98 10.32 5.11
CA PHE A 18 1.29 9.82 6.31
C PHE A 18 2.25 9.59 7.48
N GLN A 19 3.46 9.10 7.23
CA GLN A 19 4.49 8.96 8.27
C GLN A 19 4.89 10.32 8.85
N LYS A 20 5.02 11.35 8.00
CA LYS A 20 5.29 12.71 8.45
C LYS A 20 4.13 13.29 9.26
N GLN A 21 2.89 13.09 8.83
CA GLN A 21 1.69 13.51 9.58
C GLN A 21 1.56 12.77 10.91
N ARG A 22 1.97 11.49 10.98
CA ARG A 22 2.00 10.72 12.23
C ARG A 22 3.01 11.26 13.24
N ALA A 23 4.12 11.83 12.76
CA ALA A 23 5.18 12.42 13.57
C ALA A 23 4.91 13.89 13.94
N SER A 24 4.28 14.66 13.04
CA SER A 24 3.84 16.03 13.30
C SER A 24 2.58 16.04 14.16
N THR A 25 2.50 17.02 15.06
CA THR A 25 1.32 17.25 15.89
C THR A 25 0.41 18.35 15.36
N ASP A 26 0.83 19.06 14.31
CA ASP A 26 0.24 20.36 13.95
C ASP A 26 -1.16 20.20 13.35
N GLU A 27 -1.36 19.16 12.53
CA GLU A 27 -2.68 18.87 11.95
C GLU A 27 -3.70 18.46 13.01
N LEU A 28 -3.30 17.65 13.99
CA LEU A 28 -4.15 17.29 15.12
C LEU A 28 -4.54 18.54 15.92
N ALA A 29 -3.58 19.39 16.25
CA ALA A 29 -3.84 20.60 17.02
C ALA A 29 -4.86 21.51 16.32
N ASN A 30 -4.76 21.65 15.00
CA ASN A 30 -5.72 22.42 14.19
C ASN A 30 -7.13 21.80 14.21
N ILE A 31 -7.22 20.48 14.03
CA ILE A 31 -8.51 19.77 14.11
C ILE A 31 -9.11 19.89 15.51
N PHE A 32 -8.29 19.70 16.55
CA PHE A 32 -8.73 19.78 17.94
C PHE A 32 -9.20 21.19 18.30
N LYS A 33 -8.52 22.22 17.80
CA LYS A 33 -8.94 23.63 17.95
C LYS A 33 -10.30 23.89 17.29
N ALA A 34 -10.50 23.42 16.05
CA ALA A 34 -11.78 23.57 15.36
C ALA A 34 -12.93 22.89 16.12
N VAL A 35 -12.71 21.64 16.57
CA VAL A 35 -13.70 20.91 17.38
C VAL A 35 -13.98 21.64 18.70
N LYS A 36 -12.95 22.20 19.34
CA LYS A 36 -13.09 22.99 20.58
C LYS A 36 -13.91 24.25 20.37
N GLU A 37 -13.76 24.92 19.24
CA GLU A 37 -14.58 26.08 18.87
C GLU A 37 -16.05 25.69 18.63
N ASP A 38 -16.32 24.56 17.98
CA ASP A 38 -17.67 24.07 17.75
C ASP A 38 -18.34 23.58 19.05
N CYS A 39 -17.60 22.89 19.92
CA CYS A 39 -18.12 22.49 21.24
C CYS A 39 -18.49 23.72 22.09
N LYS A 40 -17.69 24.79 22.05
CA LYS A 40 -18.03 26.06 22.73
C LYS A 40 -19.34 26.66 22.24
N LYS A 41 -19.63 26.62 20.92
CA LYS A 41 -20.91 27.10 20.36
C LYS A 41 -22.11 26.31 20.89
N LEU A 42 -21.89 25.06 21.29
CA LEU A 42 -22.91 24.15 21.80
C LEU A 42 -22.97 24.11 23.34
N ASP A 43 -22.23 24.99 24.03
CA ASP A 43 -22.05 24.97 25.49
C ASP A 43 -21.61 23.60 26.03
N LYS A 44 -20.73 22.92 25.28
CA LYS A 44 -20.14 21.63 25.66
C LYS A 44 -18.64 21.76 25.83
N ASP A 45 -18.11 21.02 26.79
CA ASP A 45 -16.68 20.91 27.04
C ASP A 45 -16.13 19.55 26.59
N ILE A 46 -14.91 19.55 26.06
CA ILE A 46 -14.22 18.34 25.63
C ILE A 46 -13.48 17.78 26.84
N LYS A 47 -13.94 16.64 27.33
CA LYS A 47 -13.37 15.97 28.51
C LYS A 47 -12.70 14.66 28.13
N ILE A 48 -11.71 14.26 28.93
CA ILE A 48 -11.13 12.92 28.84
C ILE A 48 -12.25 11.92 29.19
N PRO A 49 -12.54 10.92 28.32
CA PRO A 49 -13.49 9.87 28.64
C PRO A 49 -13.14 9.15 29.94
N ARG A 50 -14.16 8.70 30.68
CA ARG A 50 -13.98 8.01 31.97
C ARG A 50 -13.09 6.77 31.80
N LEU A 51 -11.97 6.74 32.53
CA LEU A 51 -11.12 5.54 32.63
C LEU A 51 -11.88 4.46 33.40
N ALA A 52 -12.00 3.26 32.83
CA ALA A 52 -12.62 2.14 33.55
C ALA A 52 -11.57 1.46 34.42
N GLY A 53 -11.91 1.13 35.67
CA GLY A 53 -10.99 0.51 36.63
C GLY A 53 -10.50 -0.89 36.22
N ARG A 54 -11.17 -1.53 35.26
CA ARG A 54 -10.77 -2.80 34.64
C ARG A 54 -11.07 -2.75 33.13
N GLN A 55 -10.09 -2.31 32.33
CA GLN A 55 -10.10 -2.58 30.90
C GLN A 55 -9.20 -3.80 30.63
N THR A 56 -9.75 -4.81 29.98
CA THR A 56 -9.01 -6.03 29.57
C THR A 56 -8.42 -5.92 28.16
N HIS A 57 -9.01 -5.08 27.30
CA HIS A 57 -8.65 -5.02 25.87
C HIS A 57 -7.99 -3.72 25.41
N ARG A 58 -8.17 -2.61 26.14
CA ARG A 58 -7.52 -1.30 25.83
C ARG A 58 -6.75 -0.81 27.04
N CYS A 59 -5.64 -0.12 26.80
CA CYS A 59 -4.90 0.51 27.89
C CYS A 59 -5.64 1.79 28.34
N ASN A 60 -5.65 2.02 29.65
CA ASN A 60 -5.96 3.33 30.20
C ASN A 60 -4.78 4.26 29.90
N VAL A 61 -4.91 5.09 28.86
CA VAL A 61 -3.89 6.06 28.49
C VAL A 61 -3.73 7.06 29.64
N GLN A 62 -2.52 7.18 30.18
CA GLN A 62 -2.19 8.24 31.12
C GLN A 62 -1.91 9.53 30.35
N CYS A 63 -2.79 10.51 30.50
CA CYS A 63 -2.70 11.79 29.81
C CYS A 63 -3.33 12.89 30.67
N SER A 64 -2.72 14.07 30.62
CA SER A 64 -3.09 15.25 31.41
C SER A 64 -4.09 16.17 30.70
N SER A 65 -4.22 16.07 29.37
CA SER A 65 -5.14 16.86 28.57
C SER A 65 -6.07 15.99 27.71
N PRO A 66 -7.31 16.46 27.41
CA PRO A 66 -8.19 15.80 26.44
C PRO A 66 -7.54 15.68 25.05
N GLU A 67 -6.76 16.68 24.64
CA GLU A 67 -6.05 16.66 23.36
C GLU A 67 -5.06 15.50 23.28
N ASP A 68 -4.24 15.31 24.32
CA ASP A 68 -3.30 14.18 24.41
C ASP A 68 -4.02 12.84 24.42
N TYR A 69 -5.17 12.75 25.10
CA TYR A 69 -5.99 11.55 25.09
C TYR A 69 -6.42 11.19 23.66
N PHE A 70 -7.00 12.13 22.91
CA PHE A 70 -7.47 11.87 21.53
C PHE A 70 -6.31 11.65 20.55
N LYS A 71 -5.16 12.28 20.79
CA LYS A 71 -3.94 12.02 20.04
C LYS A 71 -3.55 10.55 20.11
N VAL A 72 -3.44 9.99 21.31
CA VAL A 72 -3.00 8.59 21.50
C VAL A 72 -4.10 7.59 21.16
N SER A 73 -5.33 7.84 21.60
CA SER A 73 -6.44 6.88 21.53
C SER A 73 -7.21 6.86 20.20
N VAL A 74 -7.02 7.87 19.34
CA VAL A 74 -7.73 7.98 18.07
C VAL A 74 -6.76 8.30 16.93
N HIS A 75 -6.10 9.45 16.96
CA HIS A 75 -5.28 9.92 15.84
C HIS A 75 -4.15 8.97 15.49
N ASN A 76 -3.34 8.61 16.49
CA ASN A 76 -2.20 7.71 16.32
C ASN A 76 -2.66 6.34 15.80
N LEU A 77 -3.70 5.76 16.40
CA LEU A 77 -4.24 4.47 15.98
C LEU A 77 -4.79 4.51 14.55
N CYS A 78 -5.47 5.58 14.16
CA CYS A 78 -5.97 5.76 12.80
C CYS A 78 -4.83 5.84 11.79
N MET A 79 -3.83 6.69 12.07
CA MET A 79 -2.67 6.88 11.20
C MET A 79 -1.83 5.59 11.10
N ASP A 80 -1.61 4.90 12.22
CA ASP A 80 -0.89 3.63 12.23
C ASP A 80 -1.65 2.58 11.40
N SER A 81 -2.98 2.51 11.52
CA SER A 81 -3.81 1.62 10.70
C SER A 81 -3.70 1.93 9.20
N ILE A 82 -3.71 3.21 8.81
CA ILE A 82 -3.57 3.62 7.40
C ILE A 82 -2.19 3.26 6.88
N ILE A 83 -1.14 3.59 7.63
CA ILE A 83 0.26 3.30 7.28
C ILE A 83 0.44 1.78 7.12
N THR A 84 -0.01 0.99 8.09
CA THR A 84 0.05 -0.48 8.00
C THR A 84 -0.71 -0.99 6.77
N THR A 85 -1.91 -0.46 6.50
CA THR A 85 -2.69 -0.86 5.32
C THR A 85 -1.95 -0.56 4.02
N LEU A 86 -1.31 0.61 3.91
CA LEU A 86 -0.52 0.97 2.73
C LEU A 86 0.69 0.05 2.59
N ILE A 87 1.47 -0.15 3.64
CA ILE A 87 2.63 -1.04 3.63
C ILE A 87 2.21 -2.46 3.22
N THR A 88 1.20 -3.03 3.88
CA THR A 88 0.77 -4.41 3.62
C THR A 88 0.18 -4.59 2.23
N ARG A 89 -0.54 -3.60 1.68
CA ARG A 89 -1.14 -3.70 0.33
C ARG A 89 -0.12 -3.49 -0.80
N PHE A 90 0.85 -2.63 -0.57
CA PHE A 90 1.83 -2.22 -1.59
C PHE A 90 3.24 -2.78 -1.34
N GLU A 91 3.37 -3.74 -0.42
CA GLU A 91 4.58 -4.53 -0.17
C GLU A 91 5.23 -4.98 -1.48
N LYS A 92 6.57 -4.98 -1.52
CA LYS A 92 7.35 -5.39 -2.70
C LYS A 92 6.96 -6.78 -3.18
N ASP A 93 6.55 -7.66 -2.27
CA ASP A 93 6.11 -9.02 -2.58
C ASP A 93 4.67 -9.10 -3.12
N LYS A 94 3.97 -7.98 -3.29
CA LYS A 94 2.62 -7.89 -3.90
C LYS A 94 2.59 -6.97 -5.11
N ASP A 95 3.75 -6.68 -5.70
CA ASP A 95 3.94 -5.79 -6.85
C ASP A 95 3.52 -6.38 -8.20
N ILE A 96 3.29 -7.70 -8.28
CA ILE A 96 3.04 -8.43 -9.54
C ILE A 96 1.80 -7.91 -10.28
N PRO A 97 0.62 -7.70 -9.65
CA PRO A 97 -0.55 -7.17 -10.34
C PRO A 97 -0.30 -5.77 -10.91
N PHE A 98 0.50 -4.95 -10.23
CA PHE A 98 0.84 -3.59 -10.64
C PHE A 98 1.83 -3.59 -11.82
N LYS A 99 2.79 -4.52 -11.84
CA LYS A 99 3.69 -4.75 -12.98
C LYS A 99 2.96 -5.33 -14.19
N GLY A 100 1.92 -6.13 -13.99
CA GLY A 100 1.11 -6.71 -15.06
C GLY A 100 0.40 -5.66 -15.92
N GLY A 101 0.13 -4.46 -15.37
CA GLY A 101 -0.43 -3.34 -16.12
C GLY A 101 0.39 -2.95 -17.36
N ILE A 102 1.70 -3.19 -17.35
CA ILE A 102 2.62 -2.91 -18.47
C ILE A 102 2.26 -3.73 -19.72
N LEU A 103 1.57 -4.88 -19.55
CA LEU A 103 1.09 -5.72 -20.65
C LEU A 103 -0.19 -5.20 -21.31
N HIS A 104 -0.72 -4.05 -20.86
CA HIS A 104 -1.91 -3.47 -21.48
C HIS A 104 -1.55 -2.87 -22.85
N PRO A 105 -2.24 -3.24 -23.96
CA PRO A 105 -1.85 -2.85 -25.32
C PRO A 105 -1.70 -1.34 -25.54
N HIS A 106 -2.50 -0.53 -24.84
CA HIS A 106 -2.41 0.93 -24.91
C HIS A 106 -1.13 1.50 -24.28
N LEU A 107 -0.58 0.84 -23.25
CA LEU A 107 0.65 1.26 -22.58
C LEU A 107 1.87 0.75 -23.35
N MET A 108 1.80 -0.49 -23.87
CA MET A 108 2.84 -1.08 -24.73
C MET A 108 3.18 -0.22 -25.95
N ARG A 109 2.18 0.46 -26.53
CA ARG A 109 2.36 1.34 -27.69
C ARG A 109 3.09 2.65 -27.37
N LYS A 110 3.06 3.10 -26.11
CA LYS A 110 3.60 4.40 -25.67
C LYS A 110 5.01 4.30 -25.11
N GLU A 111 5.39 3.12 -24.62
CA GLU A 111 6.70 2.83 -24.05
C GLU A 111 7.76 2.64 -25.16
N LYS A 112 9.01 3.01 -24.86
CA LYS A 112 10.14 2.66 -25.71
C LYS A 112 10.39 1.16 -25.62
N LYS A 113 10.78 0.55 -26.73
CA LYS A 113 10.98 -0.90 -26.83
C LYS A 113 12.00 -1.42 -25.80
N GLU A 114 13.07 -0.68 -25.56
CA GLU A 114 14.15 -1.06 -24.64
C GLU A 114 13.66 -1.05 -23.18
N ASP A 115 12.96 0.00 -22.78
CA ASP A 115 12.39 0.15 -21.44
C ASP A 115 11.33 -0.92 -21.17
N PHE A 116 10.46 -1.18 -22.15
CA PHE A 116 9.45 -2.24 -22.09
C PHE A 116 10.07 -3.63 -21.91
N MET A 117 11.11 -3.95 -22.67
CA MET A 117 11.78 -5.26 -22.57
C MET A 117 12.46 -5.45 -21.21
N ARG A 118 13.07 -4.39 -20.65
CA ARG A 118 13.64 -4.41 -19.29
C ARG A 118 12.56 -4.70 -18.25
N ASP A 119 11.40 -4.06 -18.37
CA ASP A 119 10.32 -4.20 -17.40
C ASP A 119 9.63 -5.58 -17.49
N ILE A 120 9.48 -6.14 -18.69
CA ILE A 120 9.04 -7.54 -18.86
C ILE A 120 10.03 -8.52 -18.24
N GLN A 121 11.34 -8.33 -18.44
CA GLN A 121 12.34 -9.21 -17.83
C GLN A 121 12.26 -9.17 -16.29
N SER A 122 12.07 -7.98 -15.73
CA SER A 122 11.83 -7.78 -14.30
C SER A 122 10.56 -8.49 -13.82
N PHE A 123 9.47 -8.38 -14.58
CA PHE A 123 8.20 -9.05 -14.29
C PHE A 123 8.34 -10.58 -14.29
N ILE A 124 8.91 -11.15 -15.36
CA ILE A 124 9.13 -12.59 -15.49
C ILE A 124 10.00 -13.11 -14.35
N LYS A 125 11.09 -12.40 -14.01
CA LYS A 125 11.94 -12.75 -12.86
C LYS A 125 11.12 -12.77 -11.57
N SER A 126 10.32 -11.74 -11.30
CA SER A 126 9.50 -11.70 -10.08
C SER A 126 8.39 -12.75 -10.02
N ALA A 127 7.83 -13.15 -11.17
CA ALA A 127 6.81 -14.20 -11.24
C ALA A 127 7.41 -15.60 -11.05
N ILE A 128 8.59 -15.87 -11.62
CA ILE A 128 9.31 -17.15 -11.48
C ILE A 128 9.75 -17.39 -10.03
N TRP A 129 10.26 -16.36 -9.34
CA TRP A 129 10.72 -16.50 -7.95
C TRP A 129 9.58 -16.77 -6.95
N LYS A 130 8.34 -16.33 -7.23
CA LYS A 130 7.15 -16.65 -6.41
C LYS A 130 6.48 -17.97 -6.80
N GLN A 131 6.82 -18.53 -7.96
CA GLN A 131 6.35 -19.84 -8.42
C GLN A 131 7.33 -20.98 -8.10
N LYS A 132 8.32 -20.81 -7.21
CA LYS A 132 9.02 -21.98 -6.67
C LYS A 132 7.96 -22.84 -5.97
N PRO A 133 7.64 -24.02 -6.50
CA PRO A 133 6.73 -24.93 -5.81
C PRO A 133 7.41 -25.29 -4.50
N ASP A 134 6.64 -25.35 -3.42
CA ASP A 134 7.03 -26.13 -2.25
C ASP A 134 7.51 -27.51 -2.75
N TYR A 135 8.66 -27.99 -2.30
CA TYR A 135 9.36 -29.12 -2.91
C TYR A 135 8.55 -30.42 -2.73
N GLY A 136 7.59 -30.64 -3.62
CA GLY A 136 6.76 -31.84 -3.71
C GLY A 136 6.11 -32.05 -5.09
N THR A 137 6.39 -31.17 -6.06
CA THR A 137 5.70 -31.13 -7.36
C THR A 137 6.57 -31.72 -8.47
N THR A 138 6.09 -32.77 -9.13
CA THR A 138 6.83 -33.58 -10.12
C THR A 138 7.30 -32.75 -11.33
N SER A 139 8.44 -33.14 -11.90
CA SER A 139 9.12 -32.47 -13.03
C SER A 139 8.25 -32.19 -14.26
N GLU A 140 7.16 -32.94 -14.46
CA GLU A 140 6.20 -32.77 -15.55
C GLU A 140 5.30 -31.54 -15.40
N GLN A 141 4.88 -31.22 -14.17
CA GLN A 141 4.06 -30.05 -13.89
C GLN A 141 4.88 -28.77 -14.10
N ILE A 142 6.15 -28.77 -13.68
CA ILE A 142 7.11 -27.70 -13.97
C ILE A 142 7.25 -27.52 -15.49
N ARG A 143 7.46 -28.60 -16.27
CA ARG A 143 7.54 -28.51 -17.74
C ARG A 143 6.28 -27.92 -18.37
N SER A 144 5.09 -28.25 -17.86
CA SER A 144 3.82 -27.74 -18.39
C SER A 144 3.66 -26.22 -18.22
N VAL A 145 4.07 -25.68 -17.06
CA VAL A 145 4.03 -24.24 -16.76
C VAL A 145 5.05 -23.50 -17.64
N TRP A 146 6.26 -24.05 -17.76
CA TRP A 146 7.30 -23.49 -18.64
C TRP A 146 6.89 -23.49 -20.11
N LYS A 147 6.15 -24.51 -20.57
CA LYS A 147 5.57 -24.55 -21.93
C LYS A 147 4.58 -23.41 -22.15
N LYS A 148 3.67 -23.17 -21.19
CA LYS A 148 2.67 -22.08 -21.27
C LYS A 148 3.31 -20.69 -21.21
N GLN A 149 4.30 -20.47 -20.33
CA GLN A 149 5.04 -19.21 -20.26
C GLN A 149 5.87 -18.97 -21.54
N SER A 150 6.51 -19.99 -22.09
CA SER A 150 7.25 -19.88 -23.35
C SER A 150 6.34 -19.52 -24.52
N SER A 151 5.12 -20.08 -24.58
CA SER A 151 4.11 -19.70 -25.58
C SER A 151 3.68 -18.24 -25.44
N MET A 152 3.51 -17.73 -24.22
CA MET A 152 3.16 -16.32 -23.98
C MET A 152 4.27 -15.36 -24.42
N ILE A 153 5.53 -15.71 -24.15
CA ILE A 153 6.71 -14.97 -24.62
C ILE A 153 6.80 -14.98 -26.15
N TYR A 154 6.47 -16.12 -26.78
CA TYR A 154 6.45 -16.25 -28.24
C TYR A 154 5.35 -15.41 -28.90
N LEU A 155 4.14 -15.38 -28.30
CA LEU A 155 3.04 -14.52 -28.74
C LEU A 155 3.39 -13.02 -28.61
N LEU A 156 4.06 -12.64 -27.51
CA LEU A 156 4.57 -11.28 -27.35
C LEU A 156 5.61 -10.93 -28.42
N LYS A 157 6.55 -11.85 -28.73
CA LYS A 157 7.52 -11.64 -29.83
C LYS A 157 6.84 -11.45 -31.19
N LEU A 158 5.82 -12.23 -31.51
CA LEU A 158 5.04 -12.11 -32.75
C LEU A 158 4.37 -10.74 -32.89
N CYS A 159 3.85 -10.17 -31.80
CA CYS A 159 3.26 -8.83 -31.80
C CYS A 159 4.28 -7.71 -32.07
N PHE A 160 5.58 -7.93 -31.82
CA PHE A 160 6.64 -6.92 -32.03
C PHE A 160 7.45 -7.09 -33.33
N THR A 161 7.22 -8.16 -34.10
CA THR A 161 7.85 -8.39 -35.41
C THR A 161 6.99 -7.99 -36.61
N GLN A 162 5.75 -7.55 -36.38
CA GLN A 162 4.82 -7.10 -37.44
C GLN A 162 4.59 -5.57 -37.47
N GLN A 163 5.52 -4.78 -36.92
CA GLN A 163 5.55 -3.32 -37.04
C GLN A 163 6.83 -2.85 -37.71
#